data_AF-A0A956U430-F1
#
_entry.id   AF-A0A956U430-F1
#
_cell.length_a   1.000
_cell.length_b   1.000
_cell.length_c   1.000
_cell.angle_alpha   90.00
_cell.angle_beta   90.00
_cell.angle_gamma   90.00
#
_symmetry.space_group_name_H-M   'P 1'
#
loop_
_entity.id
_entity.type
_entity.pdbx_description
1 polymer ?
#
loop_
_entity_poly.entity_id
_entity_poly.type
_entity_poly.pdbx_seq_one_letter_code
_entity_poly.pdbx_strand_id
1 'polypeptide(L)' 'QYLLYYDGAAHQTFGGRSRRGKASELDLQVEKSLSAITCQFWDAYLKNNNRSLAWLKGDGLNRYLGSAAVVKKK' A
#
# COMPACT_ATOMS: atom_id res chain seq x y z
N GLN A 1 -11.71 -8.87 1.25
CA GLN A 1 -10.94 -7.96 2.13
C GLN A 1 -9.44 -8.07 1.78
N TYR A 2 -8.71 -6.95 1.78
CA TYR A 2 -7.23 -6.94 1.65
C TYR A 2 -6.61 -6.41 2.93
N LEU A 3 -5.59 -7.09 3.43
CA LEU A 3 -4.81 -6.69 4.59
C LEU A 3 -3.33 -6.65 4.21
N LEU A 4 -2.71 -5.49 4.44
CA LEU A 4 -1.28 -5.27 4.23
C LEU A 4 -0.59 -5.09 5.58
N TYR A 5 0.49 -5.82 5.79
CA TYR A 5 1.30 -5.72 7.01
C TYR A 5 2.72 -5.32 6.64
N TYR A 6 3.14 -4.14 7.12
CA TYR A 6 4.50 -3.63 6.98
C TYR A 6 5.23 -3.83 8.31
N ASP A 7 6.22 -4.71 8.34
CA ASP A 7 7.03 -4.93 9.53
C ASP A 7 7.98 -3.76 9.76
N GLY A 8 8.10 -3.30 11.01
CA GLY A 8 8.94 -2.16 11.38
C GLY A 8 8.40 -0.77 11.01
N ALA A 9 7.28 -0.66 10.29
CA ALA A 9 6.67 0.63 9.98
C ALA A 9 5.96 1.24 11.20
N ALA A 10 6.19 2.52 11.45
CA ALA A 10 5.56 3.18 12.59
C ALA A 10 4.13 3.65 12.28
N HIS A 11 3.27 3.67 13.30
CA HIS A 11 1.85 4.05 13.16
C HIS A 11 1.65 5.45 12.56
N GLN A 12 2.58 6.37 12.82
CA GLN A 12 2.53 7.74 12.29
C GLN A 12 2.70 7.81 10.76
N THR A 13 3.13 6.73 10.10
CA THR A 13 3.30 6.68 8.62
C THR A 13 1.97 6.79 7.87
N PHE A 14 0.86 6.50 8.53
CA PHE A 14 -0.49 6.67 7.97
C PHE A 14 -1.06 8.08 8.15
N GLY A 15 -0.35 8.97 8.86
CA GLY A 15 -0.86 10.27 9.28
C GLY A 15 -0.80 11.39 8.24
N GLY A 16 -0.14 11.18 7.09
CA GLY A 16 -0.01 12.16 5.98
C GLY A 16 0.68 13.48 6.34
N ARG A 17 1.18 13.61 7.58
CA ARG A 17 1.96 14.76 8.05
C ARG A 17 3.43 14.38 8.02
N SER A 18 4.24 15.21 7.37
CA SER A 18 5.70 15.12 7.48
C SER A 18 6.06 15.12 8.96
N ARG A 19 6.69 14.03 9.43
CA ARG A 19 7.09 13.92 10.83
C ARG A 19 8.02 15.08 11.20
N ARG A 20 7.83 15.62 12.40
CA ARG A 20 8.77 16.58 12.98
C ARG A 20 10.00 15.79 13.45
N GLY A 21 10.94 15.57 12.54
CA GLY A 21 12.13 14.71 12.72
C GLY A 21 12.47 13.92 11.44
N LYS A 22 13.57 13.16 11.44
CA LYS A 22 13.89 12.27 10.30
C LYS A 22 12.92 11.08 10.30
N ALA A 23 12.08 10.98 9.28
CA ALA A 23 11.40 9.73 8.95
C ALA A 23 12.45 8.67 8.59
N SER A 24 12.19 7.41 8.93
CA SER A 24 13.03 6.33 8.43
C SER A 24 12.80 6.16 6.93
N GLU A 25 13.81 5.65 6.22
CA GLU A 25 13.66 5.30 4.80
C GLU A 25 12.49 4.34 4.58
N LEU A 26 12.31 3.39 5.49
CA LEU A 26 11.18 2.47 5.50
C LEU A 26 9.84 3.22 5.57
N ASP A 27 9.70 4.18 6.48
CA ASP A 27 8.44 4.94 6.62
C ASP A 27 8.10 5.71 5.33
N LEU A 28 9.10 6.32 4.68
CA LEU A 28 8.90 7.03 3.40
C LEU A 28 8.47 6.08 2.27
N GLN A 29 9.06 4.88 2.21
CA GLN A 29 8.69 3.86 1.24
C GLN A 29 7.26 3.35 1.46
N VAL A 30 6.89 3.14 2.73
CA VAL A 30 5.54 2.69 3.13
C VAL A 30 4.49 3.74 2.81
N GLU A 31 4.75 5.03 3.08
CA GLU A 31 3.81 6.11 2.74
C GLU A 31 3.55 6.16 1.23
N LYS A 32 4.62 6.10 0.43
CA LYS A 32 4.53 6.12 -1.04
C LYS A 32 3.77 4.90 -1.58
N SER A 33 4.06 3.71 -1.06
CA SER A 33 3.40 2.47 -1.51
C SER A 33 1.92 2.46 -1.11
N LEU A 34 1.57 2.89 0.10
CA LEU A 34 0.19 2.95 0.59
C LEU A 34 -0.67 3.87 -0.26
N SER A 35 -0.15 5.06 -0.62
CA SER A 35 -0.88 6.00 -1.47
C SER A 35 -1.21 5.38 -2.83
N ALA A 36 -0.19 4.79 -3.49
CA ALA A 36 -0.38 4.14 -4.79
C ALA A 36 -1.37 2.97 -4.74
N ILE A 37 -1.26 2.11 -3.72
CA ILE A 37 -2.15 0.95 -3.55
C ILE A 37 -3.58 1.39 -3.25
N THR A 38 -3.77 2.42 -2.43
CA THR A 38 -5.10 2.93 -2.08
C THR A 38 -5.80 3.49 -3.31
N CYS A 39 -5.08 4.23 -4.16
CA CYS A 39 -5.62 4.70 -5.45
C CYS A 39 -6.04 3.52 -6.34
N GLN A 40 -5.19 2.48 -6.47
CA GLN A 40 -5.53 1.29 -7.25
C GLN A 40 -6.76 0.56 -6.70
N PHE A 41 -6.88 0.46 -5.38
CA PHE A 41 -8.04 -0.11 -4.71
C PHE A 41 -9.31 0.66 -5.04
N TRP A 42 -9.30 1.99 -4.89
CA TRP A 42 -10.46 2.81 -5.22
C TRP A 42 -10.79 2.80 -6.71
N ASP A 43 -9.81 2.88 -7.60
CA ASP A 43 -10.06 2.82 -9.04
C ASP A 43 -10.73 1.49 -9.43
N ALA A 44 -10.28 0.38 -8.84
CA ALA A 44 -10.86 -0.94 -9.10
C ALA A 44 -12.33 -1.03 -8.68
N TYR A 45 -12.68 -0.52 -7.50
CA TYR A 45 -13.99 -0.77 -6.88
C TYR A 45 -14.98 0.41 -6.97
N LEU A 46 -14.50 1.65 -7.11
CA LEU A 46 -15.35 2.84 -7.22
C LEU A 46 -15.50 3.33 -8.66
N LYS A 47 -14.52 3.05 -9.53
CA LYS A 47 -14.54 3.48 -10.94
C LYS A 47 -14.70 2.33 -11.93
N ASN A 48 -14.91 1.10 -11.45
CA ASN A 48 -14.99 -0.11 -12.27
C ASN A 48 -13.76 -0.29 -13.20
N ASN A 49 -12.57 0.12 -12.74
CA ASN A 49 -11.35 -0.01 -13.54
C ASN A 49 -10.89 -1.48 -13.56
N ASN A 50 -11.18 -2.18 -14.65
CA ASN A 50 -10.83 -3.58 -14.84
C ASN A 50 -9.32 -3.84 -14.75
N ARG A 51 -8.48 -2.89 -15.16
CA ARG A 51 -7.02 -3.03 -15.08
C ARG A 51 -6.54 -2.99 -13.64
N SER A 52 -7.04 -2.04 -12.83
CA SER A 52 -6.73 -1.96 -11.40
C SER A 52 -7.26 -3.17 -10.65
N LEU A 53 -8.46 -3.65 -11.01
CA LEU A 53 -9.05 -4.86 -10.43
C LEU A 53 -8.20 -6.11 -10.74
N ALA A 54 -7.77 -6.29 -11.99
CA ALA A 54 -6.89 -7.38 -12.38
C ALA A 54 -5.53 -7.32 -11.67
N TRP A 55 -4.98 -6.10 -11.50
CA TRP A 55 -3.74 -5.88 -10.77
C TRP A 55 -3.83 -6.27 -9.29
N LEU A 56 -4.94 -5.92 -8.61
CA LEU A 56 -5.18 -6.26 -7.19
C LEU A 56 -5.46 -7.75 -6.98
N LYS A 57 -6.34 -8.34 -7.81
CA LYS A 57 -6.77 -9.73 -7.67
C LYS A 57 -5.69 -10.70 -8.10
N GLY A 58 -4.96 -10.37 -9.17
CA GLY A 58 -3.80 -11.12 -9.61
C GLY A 58 -2.57 -10.91 -8.74
N ASP A 59 -1.40 -11.01 -9.36
CA ASP A 59 -0.11 -10.97 -8.66
C ASP A 59 0.51 -9.56 -8.63
N GLY A 60 -0.16 -8.56 -9.22
CA GLY A 60 0.35 -7.20 -9.35
C GLY A 60 0.67 -6.55 -8.01
N LEU A 61 -0.24 -6.67 -7.05
CA LEU A 61 -0.04 -6.16 -5.69
C LEU A 61 1.13 -6.84 -4.96
N ASN A 62 1.27 -8.17 -5.07
CA ASN A 62 2.35 -8.91 -4.42
C ASN A 62 3.71 -8.52 -5.01
N ARG A 63 3.80 -8.42 -6.35
CA ARG A 63 5.02 -8.02 -7.05
C ARG A 63 5.43 -6.59 -6.72
N TYR A 64 4.45 -5.69 -6.59
CA TYR A 64 4.71 -4.29 -6.25
C TYR A 64 5.25 -4.13 -4.83
N LEU A 65 4.73 -4.92 -3.89
CA LEU A 65 5.20 -4.90 -2.50
C LEU A 65 6.48 -5.71 -2.29
N GLY A 66 6.72 -6.76 -3.07
CA GLY A 66 7.90 -7.61 -2.93
C GLY A 66 8.04 -8.13 -1.49
N SER A 67 9.20 -7.89 -0.89
CA SER A 67 9.47 -8.23 0.52
C SER A 67 9.12 -7.11 1.51
N ALA A 68 8.60 -5.96 1.04
CA ALA A 68 8.34 -4.80 1.89
C ALA A 68 7.08 -4.97 2.77
N ALA A 69 6.14 -5.83 2.35
CA ALA A 69 4.94 -6.13 3.13
C ALA A 69 4.39 -7.52 2.88
N VAL A 70 3.69 -8.05 3.88
CA VAL A 70 2.90 -9.27 3.77
C VAL A 70 1.49 -8.92 3.32
N VAL A 71 1.02 -9.56 2.26
CA VAL A 71 -0.34 -9.40 1.71
C VAL A 71 -1.22 -10.57 2.17
N LYS A 72 -2.35 -10.27 2.80
CA LYS A 72 -3.40 -11.25 3.10
C LYS A 72 -4.70 -10.86 2.39
N LYS A 73 -5.21 -11.75 1.54
CA LYS A 73 -6.48 -11.60 0.82
C LYS A 73 -7.51 -12.56 1.45
N LYS A 74 -8.71 -12.08 1.77
CA LYS A 74 -9.86 -12.88 2.23
C LYS A 74 -11.04 -12.65 1.31
#